data_AF-V7IA54-F1
#
_entry.id   AF-V7IA54-F1
#
_cell.length_a   1.000
_cell.length_b   1.000
_cell.length_c   1.000
_cell.angle_alpha   90.00
_cell.angle_beta   90.00
_cell.angle_gamma   90.00
#
_symmetry.space_group_name_H-M   'P 1'
#
loop_
_entity.id
_entity.type
_entity.pdbx_description
1 polymer ?
#
loop_
_entity_poly.entity_id
_entity_poly.type
_entity_poly.pdbx_seq_one_letter_code
_entity_poly.pdbx_strand_id
1 'polypeptide(L)'
;MIGFVVLFALFIWVIVTIFSMILFHKICRKIFPSYRWSGVVGVFIGFMLLMGGWFVYWGVEYLQVSSYVNEMCKQSGIKIYITPEEWKQMVGGEDAWRELGRSNRNPPDHMKDNRIVLNGEIYEIFWQENDRLSIYHHQRQDGIRYVSANQNVLYDEMSGKALMQYNYTTVGSGSLEDFMGWLKTWINNIPSCKNDRAWSLGKNSYFFDEDSRE
;
A
#
# COMPACT_ATOMS: atom_id res chain seq x y z
N MET A 1 8.93 -11.61 32.97
CA MET A 1 9.90 -10.62 33.51
C MET A 1 10.05 -9.39 32.62
N ILE A 2 10.04 -9.53 31.28
CA ILE A 2 10.14 -8.38 30.34
C ILE A 2 9.03 -7.33 30.55
N GLY A 3 7.78 -7.75 30.78
CA GLY A 3 6.67 -6.81 30.98
C GLY A 3 6.85 -5.86 32.17
N PHE A 4 7.41 -6.31 33.29
CA PHE A 4 7.67 -5.45 34.45
C PHE A 4 8.79 -4.43 34.18
N VAL A 5 9.81 -4.82 33.42
CA VAL A 5 10.89 -3.91 33.01
C VAL A 5 10.35 -2.80 32.11
N VAL A 6 9.48 -3.14 31.15
CA VAL A 6 8.83 -2.17 30.27
C VAL A 6 7.96 -1.19 31.04
N LEU A 7 7.15 -1.68 31.98
CA LEU A 7 6.31 -0.83 32.84
C LEU A 7 7.15 0.12 33.70
N PHE A 8 8.24 -0.37 34.27
CA PHE A 8 9.14 0.46 35.08
C PHE A 8 9.82 1.55 34.24
N ALA A 9 10.28 1.22 33.03
CA ALA A 9 10.86 2.20 32.11
C ALA A 9 9.85 3.29 31.70
N LEU A 10 8.60 2.90 31.40
CA LEU A 10 7.52 3.84 31.11
C LEU A 10 7.22 4.75 32.31
N PHE A 11 7.20 4.20 33.52
CA PHE A 11 6.98 4.98 34.73
C PHE A 11 8.06 6.05 34.96
N ILE A 12 9.33 5.67 34.80
CA ILE A 12 10.46 6.63 34.87
C ILE A 12 10.29 7.71 33.81
N TRP A 13 9.95 7.35 32.58
CA TRP A 13 9.79 8.29 31.48
C TRP A 13 8.66 9.31 31.72
N VAL A 14 7.54 8.88 32.31
CA VAL A 14 6.45 9.77 32.72
C VAL A 14 6.93 10.76 33.78
N ILE A 15 7.68 10.30 34.79
CA ILE A 15 8.23 11.19 35.84
C ILE A 15 9.17 12.23 35.23
N VAL A 16 10.08 11.82 34.33
CA VAL A 16 11.02 12.72 33.65
C VAL A 16 10.25 13.78 32.83
N THR A 17 9.15 13.37 32.19
CA THR A 17 8.27 14.27 31.43
C THR A 17 7.62 15.32 32.30
N ILE A 18 7.05 14.93 33.45
CA ILE A 18 6.45 15.86 34.41
C ILE A 18 7.51 16.82 34.98
N PHE A 19 8.70 16.30 35.32
CA PHE A 19 9.78 17.13 35.86
C PHE A 19 10.23 18.19 34.85
N SER A 20 10.39 17.81 33.57
CA SER A 20 10.69 18.74 32.47
C SER A 20 9.63 19.84 32.35
N MET A 21 8.34 19.49 32.34
CA MET A 21 7.26 20.49 32.29
C MET A 21 7.33 21.51 33.43
N ILE A 22 7.56 21.05 34.66
CA ILE A 22 7.65 21.92 35.85
C ILE A 22 8.86 22.85 35.74
N LEU A 23 10.00 22.33 35.29
CA LEU A 23 11.23 23.09 35.11
C LEU A 23 11.05 24.19 34.06
N PHE A 24 10.56 23.84 32.87
CA PHE A 24 10.35 24.81 31.79
C PHE A 24 9.20 25.80 32.10
N HIS A 25 8.16 25.39 32.84
CA HIS A 25 7.15 26.29 33.36
C HIS A 25 7.76 27.43 34.20
N LYS A 26 8.64 27.06 35.14
CA LYS A 26 9.32 28.02 36.03
C LYS A 26 10.28 28.92 35.25
N ILE A 27 11.06 28.35 34.33
CA ILE A 27 12.02 29.10 33.49
C ILE A 27 11.28 30.13 32.62
N CYS A 28 10.24 29.73 31.88
CA CYS A 28 9.52 30.65 31.00
C CYS A 28 8.77 31.74 31.76
N ARG A 29 8.21 31.46 32.96
CA ARG A 29 7.65 32.51 33.82
C ARG A 29 8.69 33.51 34.31
N LYS A 30 9.93 33.07 34.51
CA LYS A 30 11.03 33.94 34.95
C LYS A 30 11.57 34.82 33.81
N ILE A 31 11.64 34.28 32.59
CA ILE A 31 12.13 34.99 31.40
C ILE A 31 11.07 35.94 30.85
N PHE A 32 9.79 35.55 30.86
CA PHE A 32 8.68 36.32 30.31
C PHE A 32 7.60 36.58 31.38
N PRO A 33 7.91 37.36 32.44
CA PRO A 33 7.00 37.57 33.57
C PRO A 33 5.78 38.43 33.20
N SER A 34 5.89 39.25 32.16
CA SER A 34 4.81 40.12 31.67
C SER A 34 3.67 39.37 30.98
N TYR A 35 3.91 38.15 30.48
CA TYR A 35 2.94 37.40 29.70
C TYR A 35 2.32 36.30 30.57
N ARG A 36 1.02 36.38 30.83
CA ARG A 36 0.27 35.35 31.58
C ARG A 36 0.37 33.94 30.97
N TRP A 37 0.64 33.86 29.67
CA TRP A 37 0.74 32.62 28.90
C TRP A 37 2.15 32.00 28.92
N SER A 38 3.16 32.69 29.46
CA SER A 38 4.55 32.21 29.43
C SER A 38 4.75 30.89 30.19
N GLY A 39 4.01 30.70 31.29
CA GLY A 39 4.02 29.43 32.02
C GLY A 39 3.42 28.27 31.23
N VAL A 40 2.39 28.52 30.40
CA VAL A 40 1.76 27.51 29.55
C VAL A 40 2.69 27.11 28.41
N VAL A 41 3.34 28.10 27.78
CA VAL A 41 4.36 27.87 26.75
C VAL A 41 5.53 27.05 27.29
N GLY A 42 5.98 27.34 28.52
CA GLY A 42 7.03 26.56 29.18
C GLY A 42 6.64 25.09 29.39
N VAL A 43 5.42 24.82 29.88
CA VAL A 43 4.91 23.44 30.01
C VAL A 43 4.91 22.73 28.65
N PHE A 44 4.44 23.41 27.60
CA PHE A 44 4.40 22.87 26.25
C PHE A 44 5.79 22.53 25.70
N ILE A 45 6.77 23.42 25.87
CA ILE A 45 8.16 23.18 25.46
C ILE A 45 8.74 21.97 26.22
N GLY A 46 8.54 21.91 27.53
CA GLY A 46 9.04 20.80 28.36
C GLY A 46 8.46 19.45 27.96
N PHE A 47 7.19 19.42 27.57
CA PHE A 47 6.53 18.24 27.00
C PHE A 47 7.08 17.88 25.62
N MET A 48 7.16 18.86 24.70
CA MET A 48 7.65 18.65 23.34
C MET A 48 9.11 18.20 23.29
N LEU A 49 9.93 18.57 24.27
CA LEU A 49 11.33 18.11 24.32
C LEU A 49 11.43 16.58 24.49
N LEU A 50 10.52 15.98 25.26
CA LEU A 50 10.55 14.54 25.59
C LEU A 50 9.60 13.70 24.73
N MET A 51 8.51 14.31 24.25
CA MET A 51 7.47 13.65 23.46
C MET A 51 7.46 14.06 22.00
N GLY A 52 7.94 15.28 21.70
CA GLY A 52 7.85 15.89 20.37
C GLY A 52 8.66 15.16 19.32
N GLY A 53 9.76 14.49 19.68
CA GLY A 53 10.53 13.67 18.75
C GLY A 53 9.69 12.58 18.08
N TRP A 54 8.73 12.00 18.80
CA TRP A 54 7.83 10.98 18.29
C TRP A 54 6.81 11.57 17.30
N PHE A 55 6.25 12.74 17.61
CA PHE A 55 5.36 13.47 16.71
C PHE A 55 6.08 13.97 15.44
N VAL A 56 7.32 14.45 15.57
CA VAL A 56 8.15 14.86 14.42
C VAL A 56 8.45 13.65 13.55
N TYR A 57 8.85 12.52 14.15
CA TYR A 57 9.10 11.28 13.42
C TYR A 57 7.85 10.83 12.64
N TRP A 58 6.68 10.80 13.28
CA TRP A 58 5.42 10.47 12.62
C TRP A 58 5.04 11.48 11.52
N GLY A 59 5.29 12.77 11.74
CA GLY A 59 5.03 13.79 10.72
C GLY A 59 5.89 13.60 9.48
N VAL A 60 7.19 13.31 9.66
CA VAL A 60 8.11 12.98 8.56
C VAL A 60 7.67 11.70 7.84
N GLU A 61 7.33 10.66 8.60
CA GLU A 61 6.85 9.39 8.07
C GLU A 61 5.55 9.56 7.26
N TYR A 62 4.58 10.32 7.77
CA TYR A 62 3.35 10.68 7.07
C TYR A 62 3.63 11.40 5.75
N LEU A 63 4.52 12.40 5.76
CA LEU A 63 4.87 13.16 4.57
C LEU A 63 5.54 12.26 3.52
N GLN A 64 6.45 11.39 3.95
CA GLN A 64 7.13 10.44 3.07
C GLN A 64 6.12 9.47 2.42
N VAL A 65 5.25 8.86 3.22
CA VAL A 65 4.21 7.94 2.73
C VAL A 65 3.24 8.66 1.79
N SER A 66 2.73 9.83 2.19
CA SER A 66 1.77 10.59 1.40
C SER A 66 2.35 11.03 0.04
N SER A 67 3.59 11.53 0.04
CA SER A 67 4.27 11.93 -1.19
C SER A 67 4.49 10.74 -2.12
N TYR A 68 4.92 9.61 -1.55
CA TYR A 68 5.19 8.41 -2.31
C TYR A 68 3.92 7.82 -2.95
N VAL A 69 2.85 7.71 -2.16
CA VAL A 69 1.55 7.24 -2.64
C VAL A 69 1.02 8.16 -3.72
N ASN A 70 1.08 9.48 -3.54
CA ASN A 70 0.63 10.42 -4.57
C ASN A 70 1.37 10.24 -5.90
N GLU A 71 2.69 10.04 -5.85
CA GLU A 71 3.49 9.82 -7.05
C GLU A 71 3.14 8.49 -7.75
N MET A 72 3.02 7.41 -6.98
CA MET A 72 2.62 6.11 -7.52
C MET A 72 1.19 6.11 -8.04
N CYS A 73 0.29 6.90 -7.44
CA CYS A 73 -1.09 7.02 -7.90
C CYS A 73 -1.22 7.77 -9.23
N LYS A 74 -0.33 8.73 -9.53
CA LYS A 74 -0.26 9.31 -10.88
C LYS A 74 0.15 8.28 -11.94
N GLN A 75 0.97 7.31 -11.54
CA GLN A 75 1.43 6.21 -12.41
C GLN A 75 0.50 4.98 -12.36
N SER A 76 -0.54 5.03 -11.52
CA SER A 76 -1.50 3.94 -11.36
C SER A 76 -2.52 3.94 -12.50
N GLY A 77 -3.08 2.77 -12.77
CA GLY A 77 -4.07 2.59 -13.83
C GLY A 77 -3.79 1.39 -14.71
N ILE A 78 -4.59 1.29 -15.76
CA ILE A 78 -4.59 0.18 -16.69
C ILE A 78 -3.79 0.60 -17.94
N LYS A 79 -2.81 -0.22 -18.30
CA LYS A 79 -2.07 -0.13 -19.54
C LYS A 79 -2.44 -1.31 -20.42
N ILE A 80 -2.99 -1.04 -21.59
CA ILE A 80 -3.34 -2.05 -22.58
C ILE A 80 -2.16 -2.18 -23.55
N TYR A 81 -1.62 -3.38 -23.67
CA TYR A 81 -0.54 -3.70 -24.61
C TYR A 81 -1.08 -4.19 -25.95
N ILE A 82 -2.17 -4.96 -25.91
CA ILE A 82 -2.84 -5.54 -27.07
C ILE A 82 -4.33 -5.26 -26.95
N THR A 83 -4.95 -4.76 -28.01
CA THR A 83 -6.38 -4.44 -27.98
C THR A 83 -7.24 -5.72 -27.98
N PRO A 84 -8.48 -5.66 -27.46
CA PRO A 84 -9.44 -6.76 -27.51
C PRO A 84 -9.57 -7.41 -28.88
N GLU A 85 -9.66 -6.58 -29.90
CA GLU A 85 -9.94 -6.97 -31.29
C GLU A 85 -8.72 -7.68 -31.89
N GLU A 86 -7.52 -7.16 -31.64
CA GLU A 86 -6.27 -7.78 -32.06
C GLU A 86 -6.07 -9.13 -31.37
N TRP A 87 -6.33 -9.19 -30.06
CA TRP A 87 -6.21 -10.45 -29.32
C TRP A 87 -7.25 -11.48 -29.78
N LYS A 88 -8.49 -11.08 -30.02
CA LYS A 88 -9.54 -11.96 -30.57
C LYS A 88 -9.13 -12.56 -31.92
N GLN A 89 -8.50 -11.78 -32.80
CA GLN A 89 -7.94 -12.32 -34.04
C GLN A 89 -6.80 -13.32 -33.79
N MET A 90 -5.91 -13.08 -32.83
CA MET A 90 -4.84 -14.02 -32.46
C MET A 90 -5.36 -15.32 -31.83
N VAL A 91 -6.52 -15.29 -31.18
CA VAL A 91 -7.15 -16.49 -30.60
C VAL A 91 -7.73 -17.40 -31.68
N GLY A 92 -8.05 -16.87 -32.87
CA GLY A 92 -8.69 -17.61 -33.96
C GLY A 92 -10.03 -17.03 -34.41
N GLY A 93 -10.38 -15.81 -33.98
CA GLY A 93 -11.63 -15.13 -34.30
C GLY A 93 -12.68 -15.23 -33.21
N GLU A 94 -13.90 -14.79 -33.51
CA GLU A 94 -15.01 -14.68 -32.56
C GLU A 94 -15.38 -16.02 -31.93
N ASP A 95 -15.52 -17.08 -32.74
CA ASP A 95 -16.02 -18.38 -32.28
C ASP A 95 -15.04 -19.04 -31.29
N ALA A 96 -13.75 -19.10 -31.64
CA ALA A 96 -12.70 -19.63 -30.77
C ALA A 96 -12.55 -18.80 -29.48
N TRP A 97 -12.76 -17.49 -29.56
CA TRP A 97 -12.72 -16.61 -28.38
C TRP A 97 -13.89 -16.87 -27.42
N ARG A 98 -15.11 -17.11 -27.93
CA ARG A 98 -16.27 -17.45 -27.10
C ARG A 98 -16.10 -18.79 -26.37
N GLU A 99 -15.40 -19.73 -26.99
CA GLU A 99 -15.14 -21.05 -26.38
C GLU A 99 -14.13 -21.02 -25.22
N LEU A 100 -13.33 -19.95 -25.07
CA LEU A 100 -12.26 -19.88 -24.05
C LEU A 100 -12.77 -19.98 -22.61
N GLY A 101 -14.06 -19.69 -22.37
CA GLY A 101 -14.72 -19.85 -21.07
C GLY A 101 -14.01 -19.17 -19.90
N ARG A 102 -14.51 -19.40 -18.69
CA ARG A 102 -13.90 -18.89 -17.46
C ARG A 102 -13.81 -19.99 -16.42
N SER A 103 -12.59 -20.29 -15.97
CA SER A 103 -12.35 -21.26 -14.90
C SER A 103 -12.10 -20.57 -13.56
N ASN A 104 -11.45 -19.40 -13.57
CA ASN A 104 -11.16 -18.56 -12.40
C ASN A 104 -10.62 -19.37 -11.21
N ARG A 105 -9.39 -19.89 -11.33
CA ARG A 105 -8.81 -20.85 -10.40
C ARG A 105 -7.39 -20.47 -9.97
N ASN A 106 -6.97 -21.03 -8.84
CA ASN A 106 -5.57 -20.99 -8.45
C ASN A 106 -4.69 -21.67 -9.52
N PRO A 107 -3.45 -21.19 -9.74
CA PRO A 107 -2.52 -21.86 -10.61
C PRO A 107 -2.29 -23.31 -10.17
N PRO A 108 -2.31 -24.28 -11.10
CA PRO A 108 -1.98 -25.67 -10.80
C PRO A 108 -0.53 -25.79 -10.31
N ASP A 109 -0.21 -26.85 -9.57
CA ASP A 109 1.10 -26.99 -8.90
C ASP A 109 2.30 -26.85 -9.85
N HIS A 110 2.18 -27.36 -11.09
CA HIS A 110 3.23 -27.27 -12.09
C HIS A 110 3.51 -25.84 -12.61
N MET A 111 2.59 -24.89 -12.37
CA MET A 111 2.74 -23.48 -12.77
C MET A 111 3.14 -22.59 -11.60
N LYS A 112 3.11 -23.05 -10.34
CA LYS A 112 3.32 -22.16 -9.17
C LYS A 112 4.65 -21.40 -9.19
N ASP A 113 5.68 -21.99 -9.78
CA ASP A 113 7.00 -21.37 -9.90
C ASP A 113 7.19 -20.62 -11.24
N ASN A 114 6.14 -20.49 -12.06
CA ASN A 114 6.20 -19.76 -13.32
C ASN A 114 6.45 -18.29 -13.06
N ARG A 115 7.37 -17.75 -13.85
CA ARG A 115 7.77 -16.35 -13.82
C ARG A 115 7.83 -15.79 -15.21
N ILE A 116 7.36 -14.56 -15.36
CA ILE A 116 7.54 -13.78 -16.59
C ILE A 116 8.41 -12.56 -16.30
N VAL A 117 9.15 -12.13 -17.32
CA VAL A 117 9.93 -10.88 -17.27
C VAL A 117 9.26 -9.86 -18.17
N LEU A 118 8.82 -8.75 -17.60
CA LEU A 118 8.22 -7.65 -18.35
C LEU A 118 8.85 -6.32 -17.90
N ASN A 119 9.36 -5.54 -18.84
CA ASN A 119 10.04 -4.27 -18.58
C ASN A 119 11.21 -4.38 -17.56
N GLY A 120 11.88 -5.53 -17.50
CA GLY A 120 12.98 -5.79 -16.56
C GLY A 120 12.54 -6.25 -15.16
N GLU A 121 11.23 -6.30 -14.89
CA GLU A 121 10.68 -6.78 -13.63
C GLU A 121 10.26 -8.24 -13.74
N ILE A 122 10.42 -8.99 -12.65
CA ILE A 122 10.02 -10.40 -12.53
C ILE A 122 8.65 -10.46 -11.88
N TYR A 123 7.70 -11.09 -12.56
CA TYR A 123 6.36 -11.32 -12.04
C TYR A 123 6.17 -12.82 -11.77
N GLU A 124 5.51 -13.14 -10.67
CA GLU A 124 5.17 -14.49 -10.26
C GLU A 124 3.71 -14.78 -10.55
N ILE A 125 3.36 -16.02 -10.90
CA ILE A 125 1.96 -16.33 -11.18
C ILE A 125 1.11 -16.15 -9.92
N PHE A 126 -0.02 -15.49 -10.07
CA PHE A 126 -0.95 -15.22 -8.97
C PHE A 126 -2.27 -15.94 -9.16
N TRP A 127 -2.79 -15.95 -10.39
CA TRP A 127 -4.13 -16.46 -10.67
C TRP A 127 -4.27 -16.94 -12.11
N GLN A 128 -5.21 -17.84 -12.38
CA GLN A 128 -5.52 -18.29 -13.74
C GLN A 128 -7.00 -18.02 -14.05
N GLU A 129 -7.26 -17.28 -15.13
CA GLU A 129 -8.62 -16.97 -15.58
C GLU A 129 -9.21 -18.13 -16.39
N ASN A 130 -8.42 -18.75 -17.26
CA ASN A 130 -8.74 -19.97 -18.01
C ASN A 130 -7.43 -20.65 -18.47
N ASP A 131 -7.50 -21.71 -19.26
CA ASP A 131 -6.32 -22.47 -19.70
C ASP A 131 -5.29 -21.66 -20.51
N ARG A 132 -5.70 -20.49 -21.03
CA ARG A 132 -4.86 -19.61 -21.86
C ARG A 132 -4.42 -18.32 -21.14
N LEU A 133 -5.26 -17.80 -20.26
CA LEU A 133 -5.06 -16.50 -19.61
C LEU A 133 -4.67 -16.67 -18.14
N SER A 134 -3.49 -16.15 -17.80
CA SER A 134 -2.97 -16.11 -16.44
C SER A 134 -2.75 -14.67 -15.99
N ILE A 135 -2.86 -14.42 -14.70
CA ILE A 135 -2.50 -13.17 -14.05
C ILE A 135 -1.21 -13.39 -13.28
N TYR A 136 -0.19 -12.61 -13.65
CA TYR A 136 1.07 -12.55 -12.93
C TYR A 136 1.10 -11.29 -12.07
N HIS A 137 1.73 -11.39 -10.90
CA HIS A 137 1.80 -10.34 -9.89
C HIS A 137 3.25 -10.00 -9.58
N HIS A 138 3.52 -8.72 -9.39
CA HIS A 138 4.77 -8.20 -8.88
C HIS A 138 4.47 -7.13 -7.84
N GLN A 139 5.11 -7.26 -6.68
CA GLN A 139 5.10 -6.24 -5.64
C GLN A 139 6.48 -5.57 -5.62
N ARG A 140 6.51 -4.25 -5.86
CA ARG A 140 7.76 -3.49 -5.79
C ARG A 140 8.25 -3.38 -4.35
N GLN A 141 9.56 -3.51 -4.19
CA GLN A 141 10.23 -3.37 -2.90
C GLN A 141 10.96 -2.03 -2.81
N ASP A 142 10.20 -0.96 -2.63
CA ASP A 142 10.75 0.41 -2.59
C ASP A 142 11.20 0.85 -1.18
N GLY A 143 11.08 -0.03 -0.19
CA GLY A 143 11.51 0.22 1.19
C GLY A 143 10.64 1.22 1.97
N ILE A 144 9.51 1.66 1.40
CA ILE A 144 8.57 2.56 2.06
C ILE A 144 7.62 1.76 2.94
N ARG A 145 7.65 2.03 4.26
CA ARG A 145 6.74 1.38 5.22
C ARG A 145 5.28 1.71 4.90
N TYR A 146 4.38 0.79 5.24
CA TYR A 146 2.92 0.95 5.10
C TYR A 146 2.39 1.03 3.67
N VAL A 147 3.26 0.99 2.66
CA VAL A 147 2.87 1.09 1.25
C VAL A 147 3.24 -0.19 0.52
N SER A 148 2.32 -0.67 -0.31
CA SER A 148 2.59 -1.73 -1.26
C SER A 148 2.24 -1.24 -2.66
N ALA A 149 3.26 -1.04 -3.49
CA ALA A 149 3.11 -0.75 -4.90
C ALA A 149 3.08 -2.07 -5.66
N ASN A 150 1.97 -2.33 -6.34
CA ASN A 150 1.62 -3.61 -6.91
C ASN A 150 1.37 -3.48 -8.41
N GLN A 151 1.70 -4.53 -9.13
CA GLN A 151 1.51 -4.64 -10.57
C GLN A 151 0.93 -6.01 -10.90
N ASN A 152 -0.21 -6.03 -11.57
CA ASN A 152 -0.82 -7.25 -12.10
C ASN A 152 -0.72 -7.21 -13.63
N VAL A 153 -0.37 -8.33 -14.25
CA VAL A 153 -0.28 -8.46 -15.71
C VAL A 153 -1.17 -9.62 -16.14
N LEU A 154 -2.11 -9.34 -17.05
CA LEU A 154 -2.85 -10.36 -17.78
C LEU A 154 -1.98 -10.84 -18.94
N TYR A 155 -1.70 -12.13 -18.96
CA TYR A 155 -0.76 -12.76 -19.87
C TYR A 155 -1.44 -13.91 -20.63
N ASP A 156 -1.20 -13.97 -21.93
CA ASP A 156 -1.63 -15.07 -22.80
C ASP A 156 -0.49 -16.10 -22.90
N GLU A 157 -0.67 -17.22 -22.22
CA GLU A 157 0.30 -18.32 -22.13
C GLU A 157 0.59 -18.96 -23.49
N MET A 158 -0.38 -18.96 -24.42
CA MET A 158 -0.22 -19.60 -25.72
C MET A 158 0.56 -18.73 -26.70
N SER A 159 0.35 -17.40 -26.64
CA SER A 159 1.08 -16.46 -27.51
C SER A 159 2.35 -15.90 -26.88
N GLY A 160 2.52 -16.09 -25.57
CA GLY A 160 3.65 -15.55 -24.81
C GLY A 160 3.63 -14.03 -24.69
N LYS A 161 2.45 -13.40 -24.76
CA LYS A 161 2.30 -11.94 -24.77
C LYS A 161 1.52 -11.41 -23.56
N ALA A 162 1.99 -10.28 -23.03
CA ALA A 162 1.22 -9.51 -22.06
C ALA A 162 0.10 -8.75 -22.79
N LEU A 163 -1.13 -8.89 -22.33
CA LEU A 163 -2.31 -8.23 -22.91
C LEU A 163 -2.59 -6.89 -22.23
N MET A 164 -2.56 -6.90 -20.90
CA MET A 164 -2.93 -5.75 -20.08
C MET A 164 -2.14 -5.77 -18.78
N GLN A 165 -1.79 -4.60 -18.28
CA GLN A 165 -1.16 -4.42 -16.98
C GLN A 165 -1.97 -3.44 -16.15
N TYR A 166 -2.01 -3.68 -14.84
CA TYR A 166 -2.66 -2.83 -13.88
C TYR A 166 -1.72 -2.53 -12.72
N ASN A 167 -1.40 -1.26 -12.59
CA ASN A 167 -0.57 -0.74 -11.52
C ASN A 167 -1.47 -0.11 -10.47
N TYR A 168 -1.29 -0.48 -9.21
CA TYR A 168 -2.04 0.06 -8.10
C TYR A 168 -1.20 0.13 -6.84
N THR A 169 -1.53 1.05 -5.95
CA THR A 169 -0.84 1.19 -4.67
C THR A 169 -1.84 1.10 -3.54
N THR A 170 -1.52 0.27 -2.54
CA THR A 170 -2.28 0.14 -1.31
C THR A 170 -1.50 0.70 -0.14
N VAL A 171 -2.23 1.23 0.84
CA VAL A 171 -1.69 1.74 2.10
C VAL A 171 -2.35 0.96 3.23
N GLY A 172 -1.57 0.50 4.20
CA GLY A 172 -2.08 -0.21 5.37
C GLY A 172 -1.01 -0.63 6.37
N SER A 173 -1.39 -0.81 7.63
CA SER A 173 -0.56 -1.42 8.67
C SER A 173 -0.63 -2.95 8.61
N GLY A 174 0.50 -3.62 8.85
CA GLY A 174 0.51 -5.06 9.09
C GLY A 174 -0.02 -5.40 10.48
N SER A 175 -0.46 -6.64 10.70
CA SER A 175 -1.14 -7.11 11.91
C SER A 175 -0.37 -6.91 13.23
N LEU A 176 0.96 -6.86 13.19
CA LEU A 176 1.79 -6.62 14.39
C LEU A 176 1.84 -5.12 14.78
N GLU A 177 1.65 -4.23 13.81
CA GLU A 177 1.64 -2.78 14.01
C GLU A 177 0.24 -2.27 14.40
N ASP A 178 -0.82 -3.08 14.21
CA ASP A 178 -2.18 -2.78 14.69
C ASP A 178 -2.30 -2.67 16.21
N PHE A 179 -1.42 -3.34 16.98
CA PHE A 179 -1.40 -3.20 18.45
C PHE A 179 -1.08 -1.76 18.91
N MET A 180 -0.31 -1.01 18.11
CA MET A 180 -0.12 0.43 18.26
C MET A 180 -0.79 1.25 17.15
N GLY A 181 -1.61 0.61 16.31
CA GLY A 181 -2.26 1.23 15.15
C GLY A 181 -3.22 2.36 15.55
N TRP A 182 -3.76 2.29 16.77
CA TRP A 182 -4.56 3.38 17.36
C TRP A 182 -3.80 4.70 17.49
N LEU A 183 -2.46 4.66 17.58
CA LEU A 183 -1.61 5.85 17.67
C LEU A 183 -1.29 6.47 16.30
N LYS A 184 -1.32 5.66 15.22
CA LYS A 184 -1.00 6.09 13.84
C LYS A 184 -2.26 6.15 12.97
N THR A 185 -3.30 6.83 13.46
CA THR A 185 -4.59 6.99 12.75
C THR A 185 -4.45 7.61 11.36
N TRP A 186 -3.36 8.32 11.10
CA TRP A 186 -3.09 8.93 9.80
C TRP A 186 -2.90 7.91 8.67
N ILE A 187 -2.46 6.67 8.94
CA ILE A 187 -2.22 5.64 7.91
C ILE A 187 -3.51 5.36 7.14
N ASN A 188 -4.62 5.20 7.86
CA ASN A 188 -5.93 4.90 7.29
C ASN A 188 -6.57 6.10 6.56
N ASN A 189 -6.03 7.30 6.76
CA ASN A 189 -6.51 8.51 6.10
C ASN A 189 -5.81 8.78 4.76
N ILE A 190 -4.74 8.05 4.45
CA ILE A 190 -4.06 8.18 3.15
C ILE A 190 -4.79 7.28 2.14
N PRO A 191 -5.43 7.86 1.11
CA PRO A 191 -6.20 7.07 0.15
C PRO A 191 -5.27 6.20 -0.71
N SER A 192 -5.59 4.91 -0.79
CA SER A 192 -5.00 4.01 -1.79
C SER A 192 -5.54 4.33 -3.19
N CYS A 193 -4.74 4.08 -4.23
CA CYS A 193 -5.19 4.13 -5.63
C CYS A 193 -5.41 2.72 -6.20
N LYS A 194 -6.19 1.92 -5.49
CA LYS A 194 -6.66 0.63 -5.96
C LYS A 194 -8.09 0.76 -6.47
N ASN A 195 -8.27 0.55 -7.76
CA ASN A 195 -9.55 0.45 -8.43
C ASN A 195 -9.76 -0.96 -9.01
N ASP A 196 -10.07 -1.91 -8.11
CA ASP A 196 -10.36 -3.30 -8.47
C ASP A 196 -11.55 -3.42 -9.43
N ARG A 197 -12.50 -2.48 -9.35
CA ARG A 197 -13.65 -2.42 -10.23
C ARG A 197 -13.22 -2.10 -11.67
N ALA A 198 -12.35 -1.13 -11.87
CA ALA A 198 -11.83 -0.81 -13.20
C ALA A 198 -11.01 -1.98 -13.78
N TRP A 199 -10.18 -2.63 -12.95
CA TRP A 199 -9.45 -3.84 -13.39
C TRP A 199 -10.40 -4.96 -13.82
N SER A 200 -11.39 -5.28 -12.98
CA SER A 200 -12.35 -6.35 -13.26
C SER A 200 -13.20 -6.03 -14.49
N LEU A 201 -13.75 -4.81 -14.58
CA LEU A 201 -14.54 -4.37 -15.73
C LEU A 201 -13.69 -4.37 -17.00
N GLY A 202 -12.51 -3.74 -16.98
CA GLY A 202 -11.62 -3.72 -18.14
C GLY A 202 -11.28 -5.12 -18.60
N LYS A 203 -10.83 -5.99 -17.68
CA LYS A 203 -10.54 -7.40 -18.02
C LYS A 203 -11.77 -8.09 -18.62
N ASN A 204 -12.94 -7.95 -17.99
CA ASN A 204 -14.17 -8.60 -18.44
C ASN A 204 -14.60 -8.08 -19.81
N SER A 205 -14.84 -6.77 -19.95
CA SER A 205 -15.33 -6.18 -21.19
C SER A 205 -14.36 -6.34 -22.36
N TYR A 206 -13.06 -6.44 -22.09
CA TYR A 206 -12.03 -6.50 -23.13
C TYR A 206 -11.63 -7.91 -23.53
N PHE A 207 -11.68 -8.88 -22.61
CA PHE A 207 -11.09 -10.20 -22.86
C PHE A 207 -12.04 -11.37 -22.59
N PHE A 208 -13.25 -11.12 -22.07
CA PHE A 208 -14.25 -12.15 -21.83
C PHE A 208 -15.61 -11.74 -22.39
N ASP A 209 -16.41 -12.70 -22.85
CA ASP A 209 -17.79 -12.41 -23.21
C ASP A 209 -18.63 -12.31 -21.93
N GLU A 210 -19.33 -11.18 -21.72
CA GLU A 210 -20.22 -11.04 -20.56
C GLU A 210 -21.54 -11.79 -20.74
N ASP A 211 -21.90 -12.14 -21.97
CA ASP A 211 -23.14 -12.87 -22.33
C ASP A 211 -23.04 -14.38 -22.14
N SER A 212 -21.87 -14.94 -21.83
CA SER A 212 -21.72 -16.37 -21.51
C SER A 212 -22.10 -16.71 -20.06
N ARG A 213 -22.82 -15.82 -19.36
CA ARG A 213 -23.43 -16.05 -18.05
C ARG A 213 -24.90 -16.45 -18.22
N GLU A 214 -25.12 -17.62 -18.82
CA GLU A 214 -26.36 -18.39 -18.66
C GLU A 214 -26.06 -19.70 -17.92
#